data_AF-A0AAP0KY84-F1
#
_entry.id   AF-A0AAP0KY84-F1
#
_cell.length_a   1.000
_cell.length_b   1.000
_cell.length_c   1.000
_cell.angle_alpha   90.00
_cell.angle_beta   90.00
_cell.angle_gamma   90.00
#
_symmetry.space_group_name_H-M   'P 1'
#
loop_
_entity.id
_entity.type
_entity.pdbx_description
1 polymer ?
#
loop_
_entity_poly.entity_id
_entity_poly.type
_entity_poly.pdbx_seq_one_letter_code
_entity_poly.pdbx_strand_id
1 'polypeptide(L)' 'MLICLWQCVEGEQREVPPLGNNPTLTQIRVHEEDRAKASRALSQIHAVVAESIFTRIMTCENAKEAWSVLQAIYRGNH' A
#
# COMPACT_ATOMS: atom_id res chain seq x y z
N MET A 1 -10.49 5.29 4.03
CA MET A 1 -9.23 4.53 3.82
C MET A 1 -9.34 3.59 2.63
N LEU A 2 -10.36 2.70 2.56
CA LEU A 2 -10.55 1.80 1.39
C LEU A 2 -10.94 2.53 0.09
N ILE A 3 -11.74 3.59 0.18
CA ILE A 3 -12.09 4.43 -1.00
C ILE A 3 -10.85 5.15 -1.56
N CYS A 4 -9.91 5.53 -0.69
CA CYS A 4 -8.64 6.15 -1.10
C CYS A 4 -7.73 5.14 -1.81
N LEU A 5 -7.75 3.88 -1.39
CA LEU A 5 -7.05 2.77 -2.06
C LEU A 5 -7.59 2.52 -3.47
N TRP A 6 -8.92 2.49 -3.61
CA TRP A 6 -9.55 2.26 -4.91
C TRP A 6 -9.28 3.39 -5.90
N GLN A 7 -9.29 4.64 -5.42
CA GLN A 7 -8.91 5.81 -6.25
C GLN A 7 -7.41 5.85 -6.59
N CYS A 8 -6.53 5.33 -5.74
CA CYS A 8 -5.13 5.11 -6.10
C CYS A 8 -5.01 4.06 -7.21
N VAL A 9 -5.68 2.90 -7.09
CA VAL A 9 -5.67 1.84 -8.10
C VAL A 9 -6.31 2.27 -9.44
N GLU A 10 -7.42 3.01 -9.42
CA GLU A 10 -8.05 3.56 -10.63
C GLU A 10 -7.21 4.71 -11.24
N GLY A 11 -6.59 5.54 -10.40
CA GLY A 11 -5.70 6.62 -10.83
C GLY A 11 -4.33 6.15 -11.31
N GLU A 12 -3.89 4.95 -10.89
CA GLU A 12 -2.64 4.28 -11.27
C GLU A 12 -2.61 3.81 -12.73
N GLN A 13 -3.78 3.67 -13.37
CA GLN A 13 -3.87 3.47 -14.82
C GLN A 13 -3.66 4.77 -15.62
N ARG A 14 -3.49 5.91 -14.95
CA ARG A 14 -3.11 7.14 -15.63
C ARG A 14 -1.65 7.01 -16.03
N GLU A 15 -1.42 6.55 -17.26
CA GLU A 15 -0.09 6.42 -17.84
C GLU A 15 0.70 7.71 -17.57
N VAL A 16 1.83 7.59 -16.86
CA VAL A 16 2.77 8.70 -16.71
C VAL A 16 3.23 9.05 -18.12
N PRO A 17 2.98 10.29 -18.60
CA PRO A 17 3.26 10.65 -19.99
C PRO A 17 4.72 10.36 -20.35
N PRO A 18 5.00 9.77 -21.52
CA PRO A 18 6.35 9.49 -21.94
C PRO A 18 7.17 10.78 -21.99
N LEU A 19 8.45 10.68 -21.63
CA LEU A 19 9.38 11.79 -21.76
C LEU A 19 9.53 12.16 -23.24
N GLY A 20 9.60 13.46 -23.53
CA GLY A 20 9.88 13.97 -24.88
C GLY A 20 11.33 13.75 -25.30
N ASN A 21 11.67 14.08 -26.56
CA ASN A 21 13.03 13.94 -27.07
C ASN A 21 14.00 14.90 -26.35
N ASN A 22 15.09 14.35 -25.78
CA ASN A 22 16.11 15.05 -25.00
C ASN A 22 15.64 15.63 -23.65
N PRO A 23 15.16 14.78 -22.72
CA PRO A 23 14.76 15.24 -21.39
C PRO A 23 15.99 15.61 -20.55
N THR A 24 15.84 16.63 -19.70
CA THR A 24 16.86 16.99 -18.71
C THR A 24 16.91 15.95 -17.59
N LEU A 25 18.05 15.82 -16.89
CA LEU A 25 18.19 14.91 -15.74
C LEU A 25 17.11 15.15 -14.67
N THR A 26 16.71 16.41 -14.47
CA THR A 26 15.64 16.78 -13.54
C THR A 26 14.28 16.22 -13.97
N GLN A 27 13.97 16.25 -15.27
CA GLN A 27 12.71 15.69 -15.82
C GLN A 27 12.68 14.17 -15.71
N ILE A 28 13.81 13.49 -15.96
CA ILE A 28 13.92 12.03 -15.80
C ILE A 28 13.64 11.64 -14.34
N ARG A 29 14.28 12.33 -13.38
CA ARG A 29 14.09 12.02 -11.95
C ARG A 29 12.64 12.20 -11.49
N VAL A 30 11.98 13.28 -11.91
CA VAL A 30 10.57 13.53 -11.55
C VAL A 30 9.66 12.48 -12.17
N HIS A 31 9.90 12.09 -13.43
CA HIS A 31 9.13 11.04 -14.09
C HIS A 31 9.27 9.68 -13.39
N GLU A 32 10.49 9.29 -13.01
CA GLU A 32 10.74 8.07 -12.22
C GLU A 32 10.10 8.14 -10.84
N GLU A 33 10.16 9.29 -10.18
CA GLU A 33 9.48 9.50 -8.90
C GLU A 33 7.96 9.33 -9.05
N ASP A 34 7.35 9.92 -10.08
CA ASP A 34 5.93 9.80 -10.36
C ASP A 34 5.50 8.36 -10.66
N ARG A 35 6.28 7.62 -11.46
CA ARG A 35 6.05 6.19 -11.72
C ARG A 35 6.12 5.36 -10.44
N ALA A 36 7.00 5.72 -9.52
CA ALA A 36 7.18 5.02 -8.25
C ALA A 36 6.23 5.46 -7.14
N LYS A 37 5.38 6.49 -7.32
CA LYS A 37 4.45 6.96 -6.28
C LYS A 37 3.42 5.90 -5.90
N ALA A 38 2.90 5.20 -6.90
CA ALA A 38 1.95 4.11 -6.79
C ALA A 38 2.45 2.98 -5.88
N SER A 39 3.58 2.37 -6.27
CA SER A 39 4.20 1.28 -5.53
C SER A 39 4.63 1.70 -4.12
N ARG A 40 5.07 2.95 -3.94
CA ARG A 40 5.40 3.51 -2.62
C ARG A 40 4.15 3.68 -1.74
N ALA A 41 3.06 4.21 -2.28
CA ALA A 41 1.80 4.33 -1.55
C ALA A 41 1.26 2.95 -1.13
N LEU A 42 1.28 1.96 -2.04
CA LEU A 42 0.90 0.59 -1.73
C LEU A 42 1.80 -0.02 -0.64
N SER A 43 3.12 0.18 -0.74
CA SER A 43 4.08 -0.29 0.26
C SER A 43 3.84 0.33 1.63
N GLN A 44 3.51 1.63 1.68
CA GLN A 44 3.18 2.34 2.92
C GLN A 44 1.88 1.81 3.54
N ILE A 45 0.86 1.58 2.73
CA ILE A 45 -0.41 1.00 3.19
C ILE A 45 -0.17 -0.41 3.76
N HIS A 46 0.59 -1.24 3.03
CA HIS A 46 0.94 -2.57 3.49
C HIS A 46 1.70 -2.53 4.83
N ALA A 47 2.67 -1.62 4.97
CA ALA A 47 3.44 -1.44 6.20
C ALA A 47 2.53 -1.07 7.39
N VAL A 48 1.65 -0.07 7.23
CA VAL A 48 0.74 0.37 8.29
C VAL A 48 -0.25 -0.73 8.68
N VAL A 49 -0.79 -1.45 7.70
CA VAL A 49 -1.71 -2.57 7.95
C VAL A 49 -0.97 -3.71 8.67
N ALA A 50 0.23 -4.07 8.23
CA ALA A 50 1.05 -5.10 8.87
C ALA A 50 1.41 -4.73 10.31
N GLU A 51 1.82 -3.49 10.57
CA GLU A 51 2.14 -2.99 11.92
C GLU A 51 0.92 -3.00 12.84
N SER A 52 -0.25 -2.57 12.34
CA SER A 52 -1.50 -2.61 13.09
C SER A 52 -1.91 -4.03 13.46
N ILE A 53 -1.85 -4.97 12.51
CA ILE A 53 -2.14 -6.39 12.76
C ILE A 53 -1.13 -6.98 13.74
N PHE A 54 0.15 -6.68 13.57
CA PHE A 54 1.22 -7.15 14.45
C PHE A 54 1.03 -6.66 15.88
N THR A 55 0.69 -5.38 16.06
CA THR A 55 0.40 -4.80 17.38
C THR A 55 -0.77 -5.49 18.06
N ARG A 56 -1.84 -5.80 17.33
CA ARG A 56 -2.99 -6.54 17.86
C ARG A 56 -2.62 -7.97 18.28
N ILE A 57 -1.73 -8.63 17.55
CA ILE A 57 -1.22 -9.95 17.93
C ILE A 57 -0.35 -9.85 19.18
N MET A 58 0.49 -8.81 19.29
CA MET A 58 1.33 -8.57 20.47
C MET A 58 0.54 -8.33 21.76
N THR A 59 -0.72 -7.87 21.65
CA THR A 59 -1.61 -7.71 22.82
C THR A 59 -2.32 -9.00 23.24
N CYS A 60 -2.16 -10.10 22.50
CA CYS A 60 -2.76 -11.39 22.87
C CYS A 60 -1.92 -12.09 23.94
N GLU A 61 -2.57 -12.66 24.94
CA GLU A 61 -1.88 -13.32 26.06
C GLU A 61 -1.40 -14.74 25.69
N ASN A 62 -2.02 -15.35 24.68
CA ASN A 62 -1.73 -16.70 24.26
C ASN A 62 -1.96 -16.92 22.76
N ALA A 63 -1.43 -18.04 22.24
CA ALA A 63 -1.49 -18.38 20.82
C ALA A 63 -2.93 -18.56 20.29
N LYS A 64 -3.88 -18.95 21.16
CA LYS A 64 -5.28 -19.15 20.76
C LYS A 64 -5.96 -17.82 20.44
N GLU A 65 -5.71 -16.79 21.25
CA GLU A 65 -6.20 -15.43 21.01
C GLU A 65 -5.61 -14.82 19.73
N ALA A 66 -4.29 -14.93 19.55
CA ALA A 66 -3.62 -14.47 18.34
C ALA A 66 -4.20 -15.14 17.08
N TRP A 67 -4.46 -16.45 17.15
CA TRP A 67 -5.09 -17.21 16.07
C TRP A 67 -6.53 -16.75 15.80
N SER A 68 -7.33 -16.45 16.82
CA SER A 68 -8.67 -15.88 16.66
C SER A 68 -8.65 -14.50 16.01
N VAL A 69 -7.68 -13.63 16.35
CA VAL A 69 -7.49 -12.32 15.70
C VAL A 69 -7.20 -12.48 14.21
N LEU A 70 -6.29 -13.39 13.85
CA LEU A 70 -5.97 -13.69 12.45
C LEU A 70 -7.20 -14.21 11.69
N GLN A 71 -7.97 -15.13 12.28
CA GLN A 71 -9.19 -15.63 11.65
C GLN A 71 -10.21 -14.53 11.37
N ALA A 72 -10.45 -13.63 12.34
CA ALA A 72 -11.38 -12.51 12.16
C ALA A 72 -10.94 -11.55 11.04
N ILE A 73 -9.63 -11.36 10.86
CA ILE A 73 -9.08 -10.46 9.82
C ILE A 73 -9.17 -11.09 8.43
N TYR A 74 -8.83 -12.39 8.30
CA TYR A 74 -8.66 -13.02 6.99
C TYR A 74 -9.85 -13.83 6.49
N ARG A 75 -10.73 -14.32 7.38
CA ARG A 75 -11.93 -15.05 6.95
C ARG A 75 -13.15 -14.17 6.72
N GLY A 76 -13.10 -12.91 7.19
CA GLY A 76 -14.24 -12.01 7.22
C GLY A 76 -15.28 -12.50 8.23
N ASN A 77 -15.89 -11.58 8.98
CA ASN A 77 -17.06 -11.91 9.79
C ASN A 77 -18.23 -12.15 8.83
N HIS A 78 -18.51 -13.43 8.55
CA HIS A 78 -19.65 -13.87 7.75
C HIS A 78 -20.85 -14.20 8.64
#